data_AF-A0A357V7H7-F1
#
_entry.id   AF-A0A357V7H7-F1
#
_cell.length_a   1.000
_cell.length_b   1.000
_cell.length_c   1.000
_cell.angle_alpha   90.00
_cell.angle_beta   90.00
_cell.angle_gamma   90.00
#
_symmetry.space_group_name_H-M   'P 1'
#
loop_
_entity.id
_entity.type
_entity.pdbx_description
1 polymer ?
#
loop_
_entity_poly.entity_id
_entity_poly.type
_entity_poly.pdbx_seq_one_letter_code
_entity_poly.pdbx_strand_id
1 'polypeptide(L)'
;MFGNRVRDQIVYPDELDAMTRDLDLKITHFLSEPPAGWTGETGMVDASALNKVFDGRNAGQWLHVICGPLPMIEMIEAALLDRGVPDGQILSERFYYD
;
A
#
# COMPACT_ATOMS: atom_id res chain seq x y z
N MET A 1 -1.22 -1.78 2.69
CA MET A 1 -0.42 -0.52 2.67
C MET A 1 -1.39 0.60 2.40
N PHE A 2 -1.29 1.74 3.09
CA PHE A 2 -2.25 2.83 2.93
C PHE A 2 -1.53 4.18 2.85
N GLY A 3 -1.68 4.87 1.72
CA GLY A 3 -0.90 6.07 1.39
C GLY A 3 -1.75 7.33 1.41
N ASN A 4 -1.29 8.34 2.13
CA ASN A 4 -1.93 9.66 2.22
C ASN A 4 -0.85 10.75 2.20
N ARG A 5 -1.22 12.01 1.91
CA ARG A 5 -0.24 13.10 1.99
C ARG A 5 0.06 13.46 3.43
N VAL A 6 -1.00 13.75 4.20
CA VAL A 6 -0.93 14.12 5.62
C VAL A 6 -1.80 13.18 6.46
N ARG A 7 -1.56 13.11 7.77
CA ARG A 7 -2.29 12.23 8.71
C ARG A 7 -3.81 12.42 8.63
N ASP A 8 -4.27 13.66 8.51
CA ASP A 8 -5.69 14.02 8.53
C ASP A 8 -6.48 13.51 7.31
N GLN A 9 -5.78 13.02 6.28
CA GLN A 9 -6.41 12.42 5.10
C GLN A 9 -6.64 10.91 5.23
N ILE A 10 -6.10 10.27 6.28
CA ILE A 10 -6.39 8.87 6.57
C ILE A 10 -7.89 8.79 6.89
N VAL A 11 -8.64 8.11 6.04
CA VAL A 11 -10.08 7.90 6.27
C VAL A 11 -10.27 6.83 7.34
N TYR A 12 -11.23 7.07 8.25
CA TYR A 12 -11.63 6.14 9.31
C TYR A 12 -10.45 5.58 10.13
N PRO A 13 -9.55 6.44 10.67
CA PRO A 13 -8.32 5.96 11.32
C PRO A 13 -8.61 5.12 12.58
N ASP A 14 -9.62 5.48 13.36
CA ASP A 14 -9.97 4.76 14.59
C ASP A 14 -10.56 3.38 14.27
N GLU A 15 -11.36 3.28 13.20
CA GLU A 15 -11.91 2.02 12.72
C GLU A 15 -10.84 1.11 12.12
N LEU A 16 -9.91 1.67 11.34
CA LEU A 16 -8.76 0.92 10.83
C LEU A 16 -7.91 0.37 11.98
N ASP A 17 -7.62 1.19 12.99
CA ASP A 17 -6.89 0.77 14.19
C ASP A 17 -7.66 -0.33 14.96
N ALA A 18 -8.99 -0.23 15.04
CA ALA A 18 -9.82 -1.28 15.63
C ALA A 18 -9.73 -2.60 14.86
N MET A 19 -9.81 -2.56 13.52
CA MET A 19 -9.69 -3.75 12.68
C MET A 19 -8.35 -4.48 12.89
N THR A 20 -7.24 -3.77 13.11
CA THR A 20 -5.93 -4.41 13.39
C THR A 20 -5.87 -5.16 14.72
N ARG A 21 -6.76 -4.85 15.67
CA ARG A 21 -6.86 -5.56 16.95
C ARG A 21 -7.73 -6.80 16.86
N ASP A 22 -8.74 -6.76 16.00
CA ASP A 22 -9.77 -7.79 15.90
C ASP A 22 -9.50 -8.81 14.78
N LEU A 23 -8.65 -8.47 13.81
CA LEU A 23 -8.30 -9.30 12.65
C LEU A 23 -6.79 -9.56 12.60
N ASP A 24 -6.39 -10.64 11.91
CA ASP A 24 -4.99 -10.82 11.47
C ASP A 24 -4.67 -9.85 10.32
N LEU A 25 -4.59 -8.56 10.66
CA LEU A 25 -4.46 -7.46 9.74
C LEU A 25 -3.30 -6.56 10.16
N LYS A 26 -2.36 -6.34 9.23
CA LYS A 26 -1.31 -5.33 9.37
C LYS A 26 -1.55 -4.19 8.39
N ILE A 27 -1.73 -2.98 8.92
CA ILE A 27 -1.79 -1.75 8.12
C ILE A 27 -0.48 -1.00 8.28
N THR A 28 0.23 -0.78 7.18
CA THR A 28 1.38 0.13 7.12
C THR A 28 0.93 1.43 6.46
N HIS A 29 0.91 2.51 7.23
CA HIS A 29 0.61 3.87 6.76
C HIS A 29 1.86 4.54 6.19
N PHE A 30 1.72 5.15 5.01
CA PHE A 30 2.73 5.95 4.33
C PHE A 30 2.25 7.40 4.23
N LEU A 31 3.02 8.35 4.75
CA LEU A 31 2.74 9.78 4.66
C LEU A 31 3.83 10.51 3.88
N SER A 32 3.46 11.26 2.83
CA SER A 32 4.44 12.06 2.08
C SER A 32 4.82 13.36 2.78
N GLU A 33 3.94 13.90 3.63
CA GLU A 33 4.11 15.08 4.47
C GLU A 33 3.72 14.74 5.92
N PRO A 34 4.54 13.92 6.62
CA PRO A 34 4.22 13.48 7.98
C PRO A 34 4.29 14.63 8.99
N PRO A 35 3.42 14.62 10.03
CA PRO A 35 3.56 15.55 11.14
C PRO A 35 4.84 15.25 11.96
N ALA A 36 5.28 16.24 12.76
CA ALA A 36 6.37 16.04 13.69
C ALA A 36 6.07 14.88 14.66
N GLY A 37 7.06 14.01 14.88
CA GLY A 37 6.91 12.83 15.74
C GLY A 37 6.22 11.64 15.08
N TRP A 38 5.93 11.67 13.77
CA TRP A 38 5.46 10.50 13.04
C TRP A 38 6.49 9.37 13.08
N THR A 39 6.05 8.17 13.48
CA THR A 39 6.88 6.97 13.58
C THR A 39 6.58 5.93 12.51
N GLY A 40 5.60 6.19 11.64
CA GLY A 40 5.25 5.32 10.52
C GLY A 40 6.13 5.55 9.30
N GLU A 41 5.75 4.95 8.17
CA GLU A 41 6.50 5.12 6.93
C GLU A 41 6.32 6.52 6.34
N THR A 42 7.39 7.03 5.73
CA THR A 42 7.40 8.34 5.06
C THR A 42 7.66 8.16 3.57
N GLY A 43 6.97 8.93 2.75
CA GLY A 43 7.07 8.90 1.29
C GLY A 43 5.84 8.33 0.61
N MET A 44 6.00 7.98 -0.67
CA MET A 44 4.95 7.41 -1.51
C MET A 44 4.92 5.88 -1.41
N VAL A 45 3.76 5.28 -1.72
CA VAL A 45 3.66 3.83 -1.94
C VAL A 45 4.28 3.52 -3.30
N ASP A 46 5.57 3.20 -3.30
CA ASP A 46 6.37 2.90 -4.50
C ASP A 46 7.03 1.51 -4.46
N ALA A 47 7.88 1.21 -5.44
CA ALA A 47 8.61 -0.06 -5.48
C ALA A 47 9.49 -0.30 -4.24
N SER A 48 10.04 0.76 -3.63
CA SER A 48 10.82 0.65 -2.39
C SER A 48 9.94 0.34 -1.19
N ALA A 49 8.71 0.87 -1.17
CA ALA A 49 7.71 0.58 -0.15
C ALA A 49 7.34 -0.91 -0.13
N LEU A 50 7.25 -1.56 -1.30
CA LEU A 50 7.04 -3.01 -1.39
C LEU A 50 8.16 -3.79 -0.70
N ASN A 51 9.43 -3.40 -0.91
CA ASN A 51 10.57 -4.08 -0.27
C ASN A 51 10.49 -4.01 1.25
N LYS A 52 10.17 -2.83 1.79
CA LYS A 52 10.02 -2.62 3.24
C LYS A 52 8.89 -3.47 3.83
N VAL A 53 7.75 -3.56 3.15
CA VAL A 53 6.56 -4.23 3.67
C VAL A 53 6.62 -5.75 3.49
N PHE A 54 7.20 -6.20 2.37
CA PHE A 54 7.33 -7.63 2.09
C PHE A 54 8.36 -8.27 3.00
N ASP A 55 9.42 -7.53 3.37
CA ASP A 55 10.42 -7.94 4.35
C ASP A 55 11.01 -9.32 4.00
N GLY A 56 11.40 -9.49 2.73
CA GLY A 56 11.97 -10.72 2.19
C GLY A 56 10.99 -11.90 2.03
N ARG A 57 9.71 -11.73 2.38
CA ARG A 57 8.70 -12.78 2.19
C ARG A 57 8.38 -13.01 0.72
N ASN A 58 7.99 -14.23 0.38
CA ASN A 58 7.63 -14.61 -0.98
C ASN A 58 6.28 -14.00 -1.38
N ALA A 59 6.33 -12.90 -2.12
CA ALA A 59 5.16 -12.18 -2.60
C ALA A 59 4.33 -12.95 -3.64
N GLY A 60 4.90 -13.95 -4.32
CA GLY A 60 4.20 -14.76 -5.34
C GLY A 60 3.22 -15.80 -4.79
N GLN A 61 2.94 -15.76 -3.48
CA GLN A 61 1.89 -16.57 -2.85
C GLN A 61 0.67 -15.74 -2.44
N TRP A 62 0.72 -14.42 -2.60
CA TRP A 62 -0.31 -13.51 -2.14
C TRP A 62 -1.16 -13.02 -3.29
N LEU A 63 -2.42 -12.71 -3.00
CA LEU A 63 -3.23 -11.88 -3.89
C LEU A 63 -2.93 -10.41 -3.57
N HIS A 64 -2.47 -9.66 -4.56
CA HIS A 64 -2.20 -8.22 -4.45
C HIS A 64 -3.38 -7.46 -5.02
N VAL A 65 -4.08 -6.72 -4.16
CA VAL A 65 -5.20 -5.87 -4.57
C VAL A 65 -4.75 -4.42 -4.50
N ILE A 66 -4.83 -3.70 -5.61
CA ILE A 66 -4.28 -2.35 -5.77
C ILE A 66 -5.39 -1.41 -6.23
N CYS A 67 -5.51 -0.27 -5.57
CA CYS A 67 -6.39 0.82 -5.95
C CYS A 67 -5.67 2.14 -5.64
N GLY A 68 -5.88 3.16 -6.46
CA GLY A 68 -5.25 4.46 -6.32
C GLY A 68 -5.12 5.23 -7.64
N PRO A 69 -4.31 6.30 -7.66
CA PRO A 69 -4.01 7.02 -8.89
C PRO A 69 -3.37 6.11 -9.94
N LEU A 70 -3.75 6.25 -11.21
CA LEU A 70 -3.27 5.39 -12.29
C LEU A 70 -1.74 5.27 -12.36
N PRO A 71 -0.94 6.36 -12.23
CA PRO A 71 0.52 6.25 -12.23
C PRO A 71 1.08 5.40 -11.07
N MET A 72 0.41 5.39 -9.92
CA MET A 72 0.80 4.53 -8.80
C MET A 72 0.49 3.07 -9.10
N ILE A 73 -0.70 2.80 -9.63
CA ILE A 73 -1.12 1.43 -9.99
C ILE A 73 -0.14 0.84 -10.99
N GLU A 74 0.13 1.53 -12.10
CA GLU A 74 1.03 1.05 -13.16
C GLU A 74 2.45 0.77 -12.62
N MET A 75 2.96 1.65 -11.76
CA MET A 75 4.27 1.46 -11.11
C MET A 75 4.28 0.23 -10.18
N ILE A 76 3.25 0.05 -9.36
CA ILE A 76 3.20 -1.07 -8.40
C ILE A 76 3.01 -2.40 -9.13
N GLU A 77 2.15 -2.45 -10.15
CA GLU A 77 1.99 -3.64 -10.99
C GLU A 77 3.32 -4.07 -11.61
N ALA A 78 4.03 -3.15 -12.27
CA ALA A 78 5.34 -3.42 -12.86
C ALA A 78 6.33 -3.92 -11.79
N ALA A 79 6.35 -3.26 -10.63
CA ALA A 79 7.22 -3.65 -9.52
C ALA A 79 6.91 -5.05 -8.96
N LEU A 80 5.65 -5.47 -8.93
CA LEU A 80 5.25 -6.82 -8.50
C LEU A 80 5.66 -7.87 -9.54
N LEU A 81 5.44 -7.61 -10.82
CA LEU A 81 5.85 -8.49 -11.92
C LEU A 81 7.38 -8.69 -11.93
N ASP A 82 8.15 -7.62 -11.76
CA ASP A 82 9.62 -7.67 -11.65
C ASP A 82 10.10 -8.52 -10.45
N ARG A 83 9.26 -8.68 -9.44
CA ARG A 83 9.51 -9.52 -8.25
C ARG A 83 9.04 -10.96 -8.42
N GLY A 84 8.57 -11.33 -9.61
CA GLY A 84 8.10 -12.68 -9.91
C GLY A 84 6.71 -12.99 -9.35
N VAL A 85 5.91 -11.98 -9.01
CA VAL A 85 4.50 -12.18 -8.71
C VAL A 85 3.79 -12.59 -10.00
N PRO A 86 3.09 -13.74 -10.05
CA PRO A 86 2.29 -14.12 -11.19
C PRO A 86 1.22 -13.06 -11.52
N ASP A 87 1.04 -12.75 -12.80
CA ASP A 87 0.05 -11.77 -13.27
C ASP A 87 -1.37 -12.02 -12.72
N GLY A 88 -1.79 -13.29 -12.67
CA GLY A 88 -3.09 -13.69 -12.11
C GLY A 88 -3.25 -13.50 -10.59
N GLN A 89 -2.21 -13.06 -9.89
CA GLN A 89 -2.23 -12.66 -8.48
C GLN A 89 -2.26 -11.14 -8.28
N ILE A 90 -2.38 -10.36 -9.36
CA ILE A 90 -2.43 -8.90 -9.32
C ILE A 90 -3.83 -8.45 -9.78
N LEU A 91 -4.58 -7.85 -8.86
CA LEU A 91 -5.90 -7.29 -9.15
C LEU A 91 -5.85 -5.78 -8.95
N SER A 92 -6.09 -5.05 -10.03
CA SER A 92 -6.05 -3.59 -10.01
C SER A 92 -7.38 -2.98 -10.36
N GLU A 93 -7.85 -2.10 -9.50
CA GLU A 93 -9.04 -1.28 -9.73
C GLU A 93 -8.60 0.06 -10.34
N ARG A 94 -8.91 0.25 -11.64
CA ARG A 94 -8.54 1.45 -12.39
C ARG A 94 -9.79 2.29 -12.66
N PHE A 95 -9.78 3.53 -12.19
CA PHE A 95 -10.83 4.51 -12.48
C PHE A 95 -10.35 5.49 -13.54
N TYR A 96 -11.07 5.54 -14.66
CA TYR A 96 -10.94 6.59 -15.66
C TYR A 96 -12.03 7.63 -15.36
N TYR A 97 -11.63 8.88 -15.20
CA TYR A 97 -12.55 9.99 -15.12
C TYR A 97 -12.56 10.65 -16.51
N ASP A 98 -13.72 10.65 -17.16
CA ASP A 98 -13.97 11.41 -18.40
C ASP A 98 -13.98 12.92 -18.15
#